data_AF-I3D190-F1
#
_entry.id   AF-I3D190-F1
#
_cell.length_a   1.000
_cell.length_b   1.000
_cell.length_c   1.000
_cell.angle_alpha   90.00
_cell.angle_beta   90.00
_cell.angle_gamma   90.00
#
_symmetry.space_group_name_H-M   'P 1'
#
loop_
_entity.id
_entity.type
_entity.pdbx_description
1 polymer ?
#
loop_
_entity_poly.entity_id
_entity_poly.type
_entity_poly.pdbx_seq_one_letter_code
_entity_poly.pdbx_strand_id
1 'polypeptide(L)'
;MNAIKSKSLKELEKKLNQQRKQASENLIKEKLDQKNLDYDTVSVILEIFDKSKFQWHEEHFDVFDSKPDDFRGKILPKNNRECVMLGVRLGTMRSKIIYNLRDLQLTEKQRQDIDDLIWNFVWYSWQQARILHDHIIKEKSQM
;
A
#
# COMPACT_ATOMS: atom_id res chain seq x y z
N MET A 1 2.67 14.80 25.79
CA MET A 1 1.61 13.90 25.28
C MET A 1 1.00 13.15 26.45
N ASN A 2 -0.32 13.24 26.64
CA ASN A 2 -1.02 12.64 27.78
C ASN A 2 -1.05 11.11 27.64
N ALA A 3 -0.76 10.35 28.70
CA ALA A 3 -0.62 8.88 28.66
C ALA A 3 -1.89 8.16 28.15
N ILE A 4 -3.08 8.76 28.32
CA ILE A 4 -4.36 8.26 27.82
C ILE A 4 -4.47 8.39 26.29
N LYS A 5 -4.00 9.51 25.71
CA LYS A 5 -3.97 9.73 24.25
C LYS A 5 -3.04 8.73 23.55
N SER A 6 -1.89 8.45 24.19
CA SER A 6 -0.97 7.41 23.71
C SER A 6 -1.57 6.00 23.74
N LYS A 7 -2.50 5.69 24.67
CA LYS A 7 -3.23 4.41 24.69
C LYS A 7 -4.28 4.32 23.60
N SER A 8 -5.08 5.39 23.40
CA SER A 8 -6.09 5.49 22.34
C SER A 8 -5.49 5.28 20.95
N LEU A 9 -4.39 5.97 20.64
CA LEU A 9 -3.69 5.81 19.36
C LEU A 9 -3.19 4.37 19.15
N LYS A 10 -2.56 3.77 20.17
CA LYS A 10 -2.06 2.38 20.09
C LYS A 10 -3.18 1.36 19.88
N GLU A 11 -4.34 1.56 20.50
CA GLU A 11 -5.50 0.70 20.30
C GLU A 11 -6.05 0.82 18.87
N LEU A 12 -6.12 2.05 18.35
CA LEU A 12 -6.53 2.31 16.97
C LEU A 12 -5.55 1.67 15.96
N GLU A 13 -4.25 1.84 16.16
CA GLU A 13 -3.19 1.21 15.35
C GLU A 13 -3.35 -0.31 15.30
N LYS A 14 -3.55 -0.94 16.47
CA LYS A 14 -3.73 -2.39 16.58
C LYS A 14 -4.96 -2.86 15.82
N LYS A 15 -6.10 -2.16 15.98
CA LYS A 15 -7.36 -2.48 15.30
C LYS A 15 -7.21 -2.35 13.77
N LEU A 16 -6.64 -1.25 13.28
CA LEU A 16 -6.44 -1.04 11.85
C LEU A 16 -5.49 -2.07 11.25
N ASN A 17 -4.42 -2.44 11.98
CA ASN A 17 -3.50 -3.47 11.50
C ASN A 17 -4.18 -4.84 11.36
N GLN A 18 -5.05 -5.21 12.31
CA GLN A 18 -5.85 -6.43 12.22
C GLN A 18 -6.81 -6.38 11.03
N GLN A 19 -7.51 -5.26 10.83
CA GLN A 19 -8.43 -5.08 9.69
C GLN A 19 -7.71 -5.17 8.35
N ARG A 20 -6.57 -4.48 8.20
CA ARG A 20 -5.72 -4.55 7.00
C ARG A 20 -5.26 -5.98 6.73
N LYS A 21 -4.78 -6.67 7.76
CA LYS A 21 -4.33 -8.07 7.65
C LYS A 21 -5.47 -8.96 7.15
N GLN A 22 -6.65 -8.85 7.76
CA GLN A 22 -7.81 -9.64 7.35
C GLN A 22 -8.25 -9.34 5.92
N ALA A 23 -8.31 -8.06 5.53
CA ALA A 23 -8.67 -7.66 4.17
C ALA A 23 -7.67 -8.20 3.14
N SER A 24 -6.37 -8.10 3.46
CA SER A 24 -5.29 -8.61 2.60
C SER A 24 -5.36 -10.14 2.47
N GLU A 25 -5.59 -10.86 3.56
CA GLU A 25 -5.74 -12.32 3.55
C GLU A 25 -6.96 -12.77 2.72
N ASN A 26 -8.10 -12.08 2.84
CA ASN A 26 -9.29 -12.38 2.07
C ASN A 26 -9.04 -12.17 0.56
N LEU A 27 -8.38 -11.06 0.20
CA LEU A 27 -8.04 -10.75 -1.19
C LEU A 27 -7.06 -11.78 -1.77
N ILE A 28 -6.03 -12.17 -1.01
CA ILE A 28 -5.08 -13.21 -1.40
C ILE A 28 -5.80 -14.53 -1.65
N LYS A 29 -6.67 -14.95 -0.72
CA LYS A 29 -7.47 -16.18 -0.87
C LYS A 29 -8.30 -16.14 -2.14
N GLU A 30 -9.00 -15.04 -2.41
CA GLU A 30 -9.77 -14.89 -3.64
C GLU A 30 -8.90 -15.07 -4.91
N LYS A 31 -7.71 -14.47 -4.95
CA LYS A 31 -6.80 -14.58 -6.09
C LYS A 31 -6.21 -15.98 -6.25
N LEU A 32 -5.93 -16.68 -5.15
CA LEU A 32 -5.45 -18.07 -5.16
C LEU A 32 -6.56 -19.07 -5.53
N ASP A 33 -7.77 -18.90 -4.97
CA ASP A 33 -8.92 -19.78 -5.17
C ASP A 33 -9.43 -19.73 -6.62
N GLN A 34 -9.37 -18.56 -7.24
CA GLN A 34 -9.69 -18.39 -8.67
C GLN A 34 -8.58 -18.96 -9.59
N LYS A 35 -7.50 -19.51 -9.05
CA LYS A 35 -6.27 -19.93 -9.76
C LYS A 35 -5.71 -18.84 -10.69
N ASN A 36 -6.00 -17.58 -10.37
CA ASN A 36 -5.53 -16.45 -11.17
C ASN A 36 -4.05 -16.16 -10.87
N LEU A 37 -3.60 -16.40 -9.64
CA LEU A 37 -2.20 -16.29 -9.23
C LEU A 37 -1.79 -17.53 -8.43
N ASP A 38 -0.53 -17.94 -8.53
CA ASP A 38 0.03 -19.01 -7.70
C ASP A 38 0.61 -18.46 -6.38
N TYR A 39 0.92 -19.38 -5.46
CA TYR A 39 1.46 -19.04 -4.15
C TYR A 39 2.80 -18.34 -4.23
N ASP A 40 3.68 -18.77 -5.13
CA ASP A 40 5.03 -18.21 -5.29
C ASP A 40 4.95 -16.74 -5.73
N THR A 41 4.06 -16.44 -6.66
CA THR A 41 3.78 -15.08 -7.13
C THR A 41 3.31 -14.18 -5.98
N VAL A 42 2.33 -14.63 -5.19
CA VAL A 42 1.85 -13.89 -4.02
C VAL A 42 2.96 -13.69 -2.99
N SER A 43 3.77 -14.72 -2.75
CA SER A 43 4.89 -14.67 -1.80
C SER A 43 5.92 -13.61 -2.21
N VAL A 44 6.29 -13.54 -3.49
CA VAL A 44 7.22 -12.52 -4.01
C VAL A 44 6.66 -11.10 -3.82
N ILE A 45 5.37 -10.90 -4.07
CA ILE A 45 4.72 -9.60 -3.86
C ILE A 45 4.84 -9.20 -2.40
N LEU A 46 4.41 -10.07 -1.48
CA LEU A 46 4.44 -9.80 -0.04
C LEU A 46 5.86 -9.53 0.48
N GLU A 47 6.84 -10.32 0.02
CA GLU A 47 8.25 -10.17 0.39
C GLU A 47 8.80 -8.81 -0.04
N ILE A 48 8.48 -8.35 -1.26
CA ILE A 48 8.94 -7.04 -1.74
C ILE A 48 8.27 -5.90 -0.97
N PHE A 49 6.98 -6.02 -0.66
CA PHE A 49 6.28 -5.05 0.18
C PHE A 49 6.94 -4.95 1.57
N ASP A 50 7.22 -6.07 2.22
CA ASP A 50 7.87 -6.10 3.54
C ASP A 50 9.29 -5.49 3.49
N LYS A 51 10.10 -5.91 2.52
CA LYS A 51 11.46 -5.39 2.33
C LYS A 51 11.52 -3.91 1.96
N SER A 52 10.46 -3.35 1.38
CA SER A 52 10.41 -1.94 1.00
C SER A 52 10.50 -1.01 2.21
N LYS A 53 10.06 -1.47 3.40
CA LYS A 53 9.90 -0.65 4.61
C LYS A 53 9.19 0.69 4.33
N PHE A 54 8.29 0.68 3.35
CA PHE A 54 7.63 1.90 2.89
C PHE A 54 6.74 2.47 3.99
N GLN A 55 6.79 3.80 4.15
CA GLN A 55 6.01 4.55 5.12
C GLN A 55 5.35 5.76 4.44
N TRP A 56 4.11 6.01 4.81
CA TRP A 56 3.39 7.21 4.41
C TRP A 56 3.80 8.39 5.30
N HIS A 57 4.01 9.54 4.67
CA HIS A 57 4.33 10.80 5.31
C HIS A 57 3.19 11.80 5.05
N GLU A 58 3.13 12.87 5.85
CA GLU A 58 2.05 13.86 5.81
C GLU A 58 1.90 14.47 4.41
N GLU A 59 3.02 14.83 3.80
CA GLU A 59 3.13 15.36 2.44
C GLU A 59 2.62 14.41 1.34
N HIS A 60 2.49 13.11 1.63
CA HIS A 60 2.00 12.14 0.65
C HIS A 60 0.48 12.13 0.55
N PHE A 61 -0.24 12.45 1.63
CA PHE A 61 -1.69 12.21 1.68
C PHE A 61 -2.44 13.08 0.69
N ASP A 62 -2.31 14.41 0.78
CA ASP A 62 -3.06 15.32 -0.09
C ASP A 62 -2.79 15.06 -1.58
N VAL A 63 -1.56 14.67 -1.90
CA VAL A 63 -1.17 14.33 -3.26
C VAL A 63 -1.82 13.01 -3.70
N PHE A 64 -1.70 11.96 -2.88
CA PHE A 64 -2.25 10.65 -3.21
C PHE A 64 -3.79 10.67 -3.27
N ASP A 65 -4.44 11.44 -2.38
CA ASP A 65 -5.88 11.65 -2.36
C ASP A 65 -6.37 12.33 -3.64
N SER A 66 -5.58 13.27 -4.18
CA SER A 66 -5.97 14.05 -5.36
C SER A 66 -5.89 13.25 -6.66
N LYS A 67 -4.90 12.36 -6.80
CA LYS A 67 -4.58 11.67 -8.06
C LYS A 67 -4.00 10.27 -7.83
N PRO A 68 -4.74 9.34 -7.21
CA PRO A 68 -4.20 8.02 -6.89
C PRO A 68 -3.84 7.24 -8.16
N ASP A 69 -4.65 7.34 -9.22
CA ASP A 69 -4.44 6.59 -10.47
C ASP A 69 -3.19 7.03 -11.25
N ASP A 70 -2.75 8.29 -11.10
CA ASP A 70 -1.52 8.80 -11.73
C ASP A 70 -0.28 8.04 -11.22
N PHE A 71 -0.31 7.55 -9.98
CA PHE A 71 0.79 6.78 -9.39
C PHE A 71 0.86 5.33 -9.89
N ARG A 72 -0.25 4.80 -10.44
CA ARG A 72 -0.30 3.48 -11.08
C ARG A 72 0.19 3.52 -12.53
N GLY A 73 0.03 4.68 -13.18
CA GLY A 73 0.40 4.94 -14.56
C GLY A 73 1.91 5.00 -14.83
N LYS A 74 2.28 5.16 -16.10
CA LYS A 74 3.68 5.33 -16.54
C LYS A 74 4.19 6.77 -16.40
N ILE A 75 3.32 7.70 -16.01
CA ILE A 75 3.62 9.13 -15.95
C ILE A 75 3.76 9.51 -14.49
N LEU A 76 4.95 9.96 -14.10
CA LEU A 76 5.15 10.50 -12.76
C LEU A 76 4.34 11.81 -12.62
N PRO A 77 3.64 12.00 -11.49
CA PRO A 77 2.89 13.22 -11.26
C PRO A 77 3.79 14.46 -11.32
N LYS A 78 3.36 15.45 -12.10
CA LYS A 78 4.02 16.75 -12.22
C LYS A 78 3.63 17.60 -11.02
N ASN A 79 4.37 17.52 -9.91
CA ASN A 79 4.55 18.60 -8.90
C ASN A 79 5.05 18.04 -7.56
N ASN A 80 5.92 18.80 -6.89
CA ASN A 80 6.56 18.54 -5.60
C ASN A 80 7.54 17.34 -5.58
N ARG A 81 8.71 17.54 -5.00
CA ARG A 81 9.77 16.52 -4.86
C ARG A 81 9.26 15.26 -4.18
N GLU A 82 8.46 15.40 -3.14
CA GLU A 82 7.97 14.26 -2.34
C GLU A 82 6.95 13.41 -3.09
N CYS A 83 6.14 14.04 -3.94
CA CYS A 83 5.23 13.36 -4.86
C CYS A 83 5.98 12.54 -5.91
N VAL A 84 7.07 13.09 -6.47
CA VAL A 84 7.96 12.33 -7.36
C VAL A 84 8.62 11.17 -6.62
N MET A 85 9.08 11.39 -5.38
CA MET A 85 9.70 10.34 -4.57
C MET A 85 8.71 9.21 -4.22
N LEU A 86 7.46 9.55 -3.91
CA LEU A 86 6.37 8.59 -3.70
C LEU A 86 6.15 7.74 -4.97
N GLY A 87 5.97 8.38 -6.13
CA GLY A 87 5.82 7.68 -7.41
C GLY A 87 7.01 6.80 -7.77
N VAL A 88 8.23 7.27 -7.55
CA VAL A 88 9.46 6.48 -7.75
C VAL A 88 9.49 5.27 -6.82
N ARG A 89 9.11 5.42 -5.55
CA ARG A 89 9.09 4.29 -4.60
C ARG A 89 8.04 3.24 -4.97
N LEU A 90 6.81 3.67 -5.25
CA LEU A 90 5.72 2.78 -5.66
C LEU A 90 6.06 2.07 -6.99
N GLY A 91 6.54 2.83 -7.97
CA GLY A 91 7.01 2.30 -9.25
C GLY A 91 8.17 1.31 -9.10
N THR A 92 9.14 1.59 -8.23
CA THR A 92 10.28 0.69 -7.96
C THR A 92 9.82 -0.63 -7.33
N MET A 93 8.89 -0.59 -6.37
CA MET A 93 8.33 -1.82 -5.79
C MET A 93 7.66 -2.69 -6.85
N ARG A 94 6.81 -2.07 -7.68
CA ARG A 94 6.16 -2.74 -8.82
C ARG A 94 7.18 -3.34 -9.79
N SER A 95 8.19 -2.55 -10.20
CA SER A 95 9.24 -3.02 -11.11
C SER A 95 10.06 -4.17 -10.52
N LYS A 96 10.34 -4.17 -9.22
CA LYS A 96 11.01 -5.29 -8.54
C LYS A 96 10.18 -6.55 -8.60
N ILE A 97 8.86 -6.45 -8.41
CA ILE A 97 7.96 -7.61 -8.50
C ILE A 97 8.00 -8.18 -9.92
N ILE A 98 7.79 -7.31 -10.92
CA ILE A 98 7.82 -7.72 -12.33
C ILE A 98 9.18 -8.36 -12.69
N TYR A 99 10.29 -7.79 -12.20
CA TYR A 99 11.62 -8.31 -12.45
C TYR A 99 11.85 -9.70 -11.82
N ASN A 100 11.33 -9.95 -10.62
CA ASN A 100 11.46 -11.26 -9.97
C ASN A 100 10.56 -12.33 -10.61
N LEU A 101 9.48 -11.92 -11.27
CA LEU A 101 8.55 -12.82 -11.96
C LEU A 101 8.86 -12.97 -13.46
N ARG A 102 9.96 -12.39 -13.96
CA ARG A 102 10.24 -12.28 -15.41
C ARG A 102 10.41 -13.61 -16.13
N ASP A 103 10.89 -14.63 -15.43
CA ASP A 103 11.18 -15.95 -16.00
C ASP A 103 9.92 -16.85 -15.99
N LEU A 104 8.82 -16.38 -15.40
CA LEU A 104 7.51 -17.03 -15.45
C LEU A 104 6.78 -16.66 -16.75
N GLN A 105 6.15 -17.64 -17.38
CA GLN A 105 5.26 -17.40 -18.54
C GLN A 105 3.91 -16.86 -18.09
N LEU A 106 3.90 -15.61 -17.62
CA LEU A 106 2.68 -14.93 -17.17
C LEU A 106 1.83 -14.46 -18.37
N THR A 107 0.57 -14.89 -18.38
CA THR A 107 -0.48 -14.38 -19.26
C THR A 107 -0.76 -12.90 -18.98
N GLU A 108 -1.38 -12.20 -19.93
CA GLU A 108 -1.77 -10.79 -19.73
C GLU A 108 -2.74 -10.63 -18.54
N LYS A 109 -3.68 -11.57 -18.39
CA LYS A 109 -4.59 -11.60 -17.25
C LYS A 109 -3.83 -11.69 -15.92
N GLN A 110 -2.83 -12.58 -15.83
CA GLN A 110 -1.98 -12.70 -14.64
C GLN A 110 -1.20 -11.42 -14.35
N ARG A 111 -0.66 -10.75 -15.38
CA ARG A 111 0.05 -9.48 -15.22
C ARG A 111 -0.87 -8.40 -14.66
N GLN A 112 -2.11 -8.34 -15.14
CA GLN A 112 -3.13 -7.42 -14.64
C GLN A 112 -3.52 -7.77 -13.19
N ASP A 113 -3.73 -9.05 -12.88
CA ASP A 113 -4.05 -9.51 -11.53
C ASP A 113 -2.91 -9.22 -10.52
N ILE A 114 -1.64 -9.34 -10.93
CA ILE A 114 -0.48 -8.92 -10.14
C ILE A 114 -0.53 -7.42 -9.88
N ASP A 115 -0.74 -6.62 -10.92
CA ASP A 115 -0.79 -5.16 -10.83
C ASP A 115 -1.92 -4.69 -9.89
N ASP A 116 -3.10 -5.29 -10.02
CA ASP A 116 -4.24 -5.04 -9.16
C ASP A 116 -3.96 -5.44 -7.71
N LEU A 117 -3.31 -6.58 -7.48
CA LEU A 117 -2.95 -7.02 -6.13
C LEU A 117 -1.94 -6.06 -5.46
N ILE A 118 -0.92 -5.62 -6.20
CA ILE A 118 0.03 -4.60 -5.74
C ILE A 118 -0.71 -3.34 -5.35
N TRP A 119 -1.61 -2.85 -6.21
CA TRP A 119 -2.30 -1.59 -5.98
C TRP A 119 -3.28 -1.66 -4.80
N ASN A 120 -3.95 -2.79 -4.60
CA ASN A 120 -4.77 -3.02 -3.42
C ASN A 120 -3.95 -2.95 -2.12
N PHE A 121 -2.73 -3.50 -2.10
CA PHE A 121 -1.86 -3.38 -0.91
C PHE A 121 -1.39 -1.95 -0.67
N VAL A 122 -1.08 -1.20 -1.73
CA VAL A 122 -0.79 0.25 -1.61
C VAL A 122 -2.00 0.98 -1.01
N TRP A 123 -3.21 0.71 -1.52
CA TRP A 123 -4.44 1.33 -1.06
C TRP A 123 -4.74 1.03 0.41
N TYR A 124 -4.68 -0.24 0.83
CA TYR A 124 -4.89 -0.60 2.24
C TYR A 124 -3.84 0.01 3.17
N SER A 125 -2.59 0.11 2.70
CA SER A 125 -1.52 0.79 3.44
C SER A 125 -1.81 2.29 3.60
N TRP A 126 -2.22 2.97 2.52
CA TRP A 126 -2.62 4.38 2.55
C TRP A 126 -3.80 4.60 3.49
N GLN A 127 -4.87 3.81 3.36
CA GLN A 127 -6.09 3.99 4.15
C GLN A 127 -5.80 3.90 5.65
N GLN A 128 -5.00 2.91 6.08
CA GLN A 128 -4.58 2.81 7.47
C GLN A 128 -3.78 4.04 7.91
N ALA A 129 -2.80 4.45 7.12
CA ALA A 129 -1.94 5.58 7.46
C ALA A 129 -2.72 6.90 7.53
N ARG A 130 -3.68 7.11 6.62
CA ARG A 130 -4.53 8.30 6.57
C ARG A 130 -5.44 8.39 7.80
N ILE A 131 -6.09 7.30 8.19
CA ILE A 131 -6.93 7.27 9.40
C ILE A 131 -6.11 7.62 10.66
N LEU A 132 -4.88 7.09 10.77
CA LEU A 132 -3.98 7.40 11.88
C LEU A 132 -3.56 8.87 11.88
N HIS A 133 -3.18 9.39 10.72
CA HIS A 133 -2.82 10.79 10.53
C HIS A 133 -3.97 11.73 10.94
N ASP A 134 -5.18 11.48 10.46
CA ASP A 134 -6.35 12.30 10.76
C ASP A 134 -6.73 12.23 12.25
N HIS A 135 -6.54 11.07 12.88
CA HIS A 135 -6.69 10.93 14.33
C HIS A 135 -5.69 11.82 15.08
N ILE A 136 -4.42 11.82 14.68
CA ILE A 136 -3.37 12.65 15.29
C ILE A 136 -3.67 14.14 15.13
N ILE A 137 -4.10 14.57 13.94
CA ILE A 137 -4.48 15.97 13.70
C ILE A 137 -5.66 16.36 14.60
N LYS A 138 -6.71 15.53 14.64
CA LYS A 138 -7.88 15.78 15.48
C LYS A 138 -7.52 15.91 16.96
N GLU A 139 -6.63 15.05 17.45
CA GLU A 139 -6.16 15.13 18.85
C GLU A 139 -5.35 16.39 19.17
N LYS A 140 -4.62 16.93 18.17
CA LYS A 140 -3.86 18.19 18.27
C LYS A 140 -4.78 19.41 18.24
N SER A 141 -5.80 19.43 17.39
CA SER A 141 -6.76 20.55 17.28
C SER A 141 -7.70 20.68 18.47
N GLN A 142 -7.78 19.65 19.33
CA GLN A 142 -8.53 19.65 20.59
C GLN A 142 -7.66 20.02 21.81
N MET A 143 -6.39 20.42 21.60
CA MET A 143 -5.52 21.03 22.61
C MET A 143 -5.53 22.54 22.50
#